data_AF-A0A163IYE5-F1
#
_entry.id   AF-A0A163IYE5-F1
#
_cell.length_a   1.000
_cell.length_b   1.000
_cell.length_c   1.000
_cell.angle_alpha   90.00
_cell.angle_beta   90.00
_cell.angle_gamma   90.00
#
_symmetry.space_group_name_H-M   'P 1'
#
loop_
_entity.id
_entity.type
_entity.pdbx_description
1 polymer ?
#
loop_
_entity_poly.entity_id
_entity_poly.type
_entity_poly.pdbx_seq_one_letter_code
_entity_poly.pdbx_strand_id
1 'polypeptide(L)'
;MAWGGNDGAVERWVKQLEENDPKLVSLHILSFRRISTVELSQIFKAVAGNTTLKELYCSGHGLDREAMEHLSEALTLNDTLELLNIGNASLGHDLELLSIFCEGLAVNEGLKTLDLENKGLGQQPEALALLVKSLSCHATIENVYLGRNELDDLCVGALTRWLTASNSSLRCLRLDMNSIGTQGAHELAQGLASSDTSSVASSLVELDLSENPMTSGAAVLAKQVLNRCSSLRTLKMMHVCTPKESADDLQLPVPAMASEQVEQALESQHQAQLEAASPLGNALMAAICEELKSLKSSLEIVWLDQNGIESSGLSSLDQDIKGLKELHLRGNRVDNEGAGYLAKCASLRHVELGANEIGYDGLAALLNTETLTYVGLFGNKVGGFGGADGSATIPRFESSHVQTLDIGGNGVSLQDAESMVAMLVDGGLPKLTLLEMGGNAEDKDMDAWGQAVDELKDRRPGIQVAWRRLAKEMDSNKPPFIK
;
A
#
# COMPACT_ATOMS: atom_id res chain seq x y z
N MET A 1 25.54 26.37 5.40
CA MET A 1 24.85 25.89 4.19
C MET A 1 23.69 26.83 3.93
N ALA A 2 23.80 27.68 2.92
CA ALA A 2 22.75 28.62 2.53
C ALA A 2 21.69 27.85 1.74
N TRP A 3 20.51 27.66 2.33
CA TRP A 3 19.34 27.21 1.60
C TRP A 3 18.99 28.34 0.63
N GLY A 4 19.07 28.05 -0.67
CA GLY A 4 18.92 29.04 -1.73
C GLY A 4 17.59 29.80 -1.59
N GLY A 5 17.66 31.13 -1.59
CA GLY A 5 16.49 31.97 -1.78
C GLY A 5 15.80 31.65 -3.10
N ASN A 6 14.52 31.98 -3.19
CA ASN A 6 13.72 31.76 -4.39
C ASN A 6 14.11 32.65 -5.58
N ASP A 7 15.06 33.57 -5.40
CA ASP A 7 15.42 34.63 -6.34
C ASP A 7 15.51 34.14 -7.79
N GLY A 8 14.48 34.46 -8.59
CA GLY A 8 14.43 34.22 -10.03
C GLY A 8 13.85 32.88 -10.48
N ALA A 9 13.47 31.97 -9.57
CA ALA A 9 13.01 30.64 -9.97
C ALA A 9 11.58 30.62 -10.49
N VAL A 10 10.67 31.35 -9.84
CA VAL A 10 9.28 31.46 -10.29
C VAL A 10 9.24 32.17 -11.63
N GLU A 11 9.98 33.27 -11.79
CA GLU A 11 10.06 34.01 -13.06
C GLU A 11 10.61 33.13 -14.18
N ARG A 12 11.59 32.27 -13.86
CA ARG A 12 12.11 31.29 -14.82
C ARG A 12 11.06 30.26 -15.22
N TRP A 13 10.33 29.69 -14.26
CA TRP A 13 9.28 28.71 -14.56
C TRP A 13 8.16 29.33 -15.37
N VAL A 14 7.66 30.51 -14.96
CA VAL A 14 6.64 31.25 -15.71
C VAL A 14 7.10 31.49 -17.14
N LYS A 15 8.33 31.97 -17.34
CA LYS A 15 8.88 32.16 -18.69
C LYS A 15 8.96 30.85 -19.49
N GLN A 16 9.42 29.76 -18.88
CA GLN A 16 9.49 28.46 -19.56
C GLN A 16 8.11 27.91 -19.92
N LEU A 17 7.11 28.14 -19.08
CA LEU A 17 5.71 27.77 -19.33
C LEU A 17 5.13 28.60 -20.49
N GLU A 18 5.32 29.92 -20.48
CA GLU A 18 4.88 30.82 -21.55
C GLU A 18 5.56 30.52 -22.90
N GLU A 19 6.84 30.16 -22.88
CA GLU A 19 7.62 29.81 -24.08
C GLU A 19 7.37 28.38 -24.58
N ASN A 20 6.55 27.59 -23.88
CA ASN A 20 6.33 26.16 -24.17
C ASN A 20 7.67 25.40 -24.26
N ASP A 21 8.54 25.56 -23.25
CA ASP A 21 9.83 24.88 -23.19
C ASP A 21 9.62 23.35 -23.25
N PRO A 22 10.07 22.65 -24.30
CA PRO A 22 9.86 21.21 -24.46
C PRO A 22 10.57 20.38 -23.39
N LYS A 23 11.47 20.99 -22.60
CA LYS A 23 12.14 20.34 -21.47
C LYS A 23 11.32 20.40 -20.17
N LEU A 24 10.37 21.33 -20.07
CA LEU A 24 9.53 21.49 -18.88
C LEU A 24 8.23 20.67 -19.04
N VAL A 25 8.38 19.35 -18.89
CA VAL A 25 7.27 18.40 -18.94
C VAL A 25 6.65 18.15 -17.56
N SER A 26 7.45 18.31 -16.50
CA SER A 26 7.01 18.12 -15.12
C SER A 26 7.60 19.20 -14.22
N LEU A 27 6.78 19.80 -13.36
CA LEU A 27 7.15 20.87 -12.44
C LEU A 27 6.84 20.46 -11.00
N HIS A 28 7.89 20.30 -10.19
CA HIS A 28 7.79 19.99 -8.77
C HIS A 28 8.18 21.19 -7.90
N ILE A 29 7.20 21.70 -7.17
CA ILE A 29 7.32 22.75 -6.18
C ILE A 29 7.09 22.12 -4.81
N LEU A 30 8.19 21.73 -4.18
CA LEU A 30 8.16 21.04 -2.88
C LEU A 30 7.73 22.01 -1.77
N SER A 31 7.00 21.51 -0.76
CA SER A 31 6.42 22.33 0.32
C SER A 31 7.43 23.12 1.15
N PHE A 32 8.69 22.66 1.24
CA PHE A 32 9.76 23.41 1.91
C PHE A 32 10.26 24.61 1.09
N ARG A 33 9.93 24.67 -0.20
CA ARG A 33 10.18 25.81 -1.08
C ARG A 33 8.98 26.75 -1.08
N ARG A 34 8.90 27.59 -0.05
CA ARG A 34 7.78 28.52 0.16
C ARG A 34 7.59 29.45 -1.03
N ILE A 35 6.47 29.34 -1.72
CA ILE A 35 6.01 30.32 -2.70
C ILE A 35 4.72 31.00 -2.21
N SER A 36 4.55 32.26 -2.58
CA SER A 36 3.38 33.07 -2.28
C SER A 36 2.21 32.72 -3.20
N THR A 37 1.00 33.10 -2.80
CA THR A 37 -0.20 32.93 -3.63
C THR A 37 -0.14 33.75 -4.91
N VAL A 38 0.54 34.90 -4.90
CA VAL A 38 0.80 35.73 -6.09
C VAL A 38 1.70 35.00 -7.10
N GLU A 39 2.77 34.36 -6.62
CA GLU A 39 3.66 33.54 -7.47
C GLU A 39 2.91 32.33 -8.05
N LEU A 40 2.06 31.66 -7.25
CA LEU A 40 1.19 30.58 -7.73
C LEU A 40 0.20 31.07 -8.79
N SER A 41 -0.43 32.22 -8.58
CA SER A 41 -1.32 32.87 -9.56
C SER A 41 -0.61 33.10 -10.90
N GLN A 42 0.64 33.57 -10.89
CA GLN A 42 1.45 33.73 -12.11
C GLN A 42 1.73 32.40 -12.80
N ILE A 43 2.05 31.35 -12.03
CA ILE A 43 2.27 30.01 -12.57
C ILE A 43 1.00 29.47 -13.23
N PHE A 44 -0.15 29.55 -12.57
CA PHE A 44 -1.42 29.05 -13.12
C PHE A 44 -1.83 29.79 -14.39
N LYS A 45 -1.66 31.12 -14.44
CA LYS A 45 -1.84 31.91 -15.67
C LYS A 45 -0.98 31.38 -16.83
N ALA A 46 0.30 31.10 -16.57
CA ALA A 46 1.19 30.57 -17.59
C ALA A 46 0.81 29.14 -18.02
N VAL A 47 0.33 28.31 -17.09
CA VAL A 47 -0.16 26.95 -17.37
C VAL A 47 -1.38 26.98 -18.29
N ALA A 48 -2.28 27.96 -18.16
CA ALA A 48 -3.51 28.03 -18.95
C ALA A 48 -3.30 27.94 -20.48
N GLY A 49 -2.20 28.51 -20.99
CA GLY A 49 -1.83 28.46 -22.41
C GLY A 49 -0.68 27.50 -22.75
N ASN A 50 -0.18 26.75 -21.77
CA ASN A 50 0.97 25.88 -21.95
C ASN A 50 0.60 24.53 -22.58
N THR A 51 1.42 24.07 -23.53
CA THR A 51 1.20 22.86 -24.34
C THR A 51 2.28 21.80 -24.14
N THR A 52 3.15 21.96 -23.14
CA THR A 52 4.27 21.05 -22.86
C THR A 52 4.23 20.38 -21.49
N LEU A 53 3.72 21.08 -20.47
CA LEU A 53 3.66 20.64 -19.09
C LEU A 53 2.56 19.58 -18.93
N LYS A 54 2.97 18.40 -18.48
CA LYS A 54 2.11 17.25 -18.22
C LYS A 54 1.81 17.06 -16.74
N GLU A 55 2.71 17.49 -15.87
CA GLU A 55 2.59 17.23 -14.43
C GLU A 55 2.91 18.49 -13.63
N LEU A 56 2.00 18.84 -12.71
CA LEU A 56 2.19 19.94 -11.78
C LEU A 56 2.01 19.48 -10.34
N TYR A 57 3.11 19.52 -9.58
CA TYR A 57 3.12 19.26 -8.14
C TYR A 57 3.41 20.55 -7.39
N CYS A 58 2.44 21.06 -6.64
CA CYS A 58 2.63 22.20 -5.75
C CYS A 58 1.83 22.07 -4.43
N SER A 59 1.59 20.84 -3.97
CA SER A 59 1.03 20.57 -2.65
C SER A 59 1.88 21.16 -1.51
N GLY A 60 1.23 21.49 -0.40
CA GLY A 60 1.82 22.13 0.77
C GLY A 60 1.77 23.66 0.72
N HIS A 61 1.19 24.26 -0.31
CA HIS A 61 1.03 25.71 -0.44
C HIS A 61 -0.42 26.12 -0.25
N GLY A 62 -0.64 27.18 0.52
CA GLY A 62 -1.95 27.81 0.64
C GLY A 62 -2.35 28.47 -0.67
N LEU A 63 -3.65 28.50 -0.95
CA LEU A 63 -4.24 29.16 -2.11
C LEU A 63 -5.24 30.19 -1.58
N ASP A 64 -5.15 31.42 -2.09
CA ASP A 64 -6.20 32.41 -1.91
C ASP A 64 -7.16 32.37 -3.11
N ARG A 65 -8.19 33.23 -3.07
CA ARG A 65 -9.17 33.31 -4.15
C ARG A 65 -8.54 33.60 -5.50
N GLU A 66 -7.63 34.57 -5.58
CA GLU A 66 -7.04 34.97 -6.84
C GLU A 66 -6.24 33.82 -7.46
N ALA A 67 -5.40 33.14 -6.67
CA ALA A 67 -4.68 31.97 -7.14
C ALA A 67 -5.63 30.85 -7.60
N MET A 68 -6.73 30.63 -6.87
CA MET A 68 -7.70 29.59 -7.19
C MET A 68 -8.50 29.90 -8.47
N GLU A 69 -8.87 31.16 -8.70
CA GLU A 69 -9.54 31.60 -9.93
C GLU A 69 -8.65 31.36 -11.16
N HIS A 70 -7.36 31.69 -11.07
CA HIS A 70 -6.42 31.40 -12.16
C HIS A 70 -6.15 29.91 -12.35
N LEU A 71 -6.17 29.11 -11.28
CA LEU A 71 -6.11 27.65 -11.40
C LEU A 71 -7.35 27.11 -12.12
N SER A 72 -8.54 27.61 -11.77
CA SER A 72 -9.80 27.22 -12.41
C SER A 72 -9.84 27.59 -13.89
N GLU A 73 -9.36 28.80 -14.24
CA GLU A 73 -9.17 29.22 -15.62
C GLU A 73 -8.16 28.33 -16.36
N ALA A 74 -7.03 28.01 -15.72
CA ALA A 74 -6.04 27.11 -16.30
C ALA A 74 -6.62 25.73 -16.58
N LEU A 75 -7.40 25.16 -15.65
CA LEU A 75 -8.12 23.90 -15.87
C LEU A 75 -9.15 23.98 -16.99
N THR A 76 -9.80 25.13 -17.16
CA THR A 76 -10.79 25.32 -18.22
C THR A 76 -10.15 25.39 -19.60
N LEU A 77 -8.97 26.00 -19.72
CA LEU A 77 -8.30 26.26 -21.00
C LEU A 77 -7.28 25.19 -21.40
N ASN A 78 -6.70 24.49 -20.41
CA ASN A 78 -5.60 23.57 -20.63
C ASN A 78 -6.10 22.12 -20.79
N ASP A 79 -5.80 21.52 -21.94
CA ASP A 79 -6.06 20.11 -22.25
C ASP A 79 -4.77 19.25 -22.24
N THR A 80 -3.64 19.87 -21.92
CA THR A 80 -2.31 19.26 -22.00
C THR A 80 -1.90 18.61 -20.68
N LEU A 81 -2.24 19.24 -19.56
CA LEU A 81 -1.89 18.82 -18.21
C LEU A 81 -2.64 17.52 -17.89
N GLU A 82 -1.89 16.50 -17.47
CA GLU A 82 -2.40 15.17 -17.20
C GLU A 82 -2.43 14.84 -15.71
N LEU A 83 -1.60 15.51 -14.89
CA LEU A 83 -1.54 15.33 -13.44
C LEU A 83 -1.52 16.66 -12.69
N LEU A 84 -2.37 16.75 -11.67
CA LEU A 84 -2.43 17.90 -10.76
C LEU A 84 -2.38 17.49 -9.29
N ASN A 85 -1.50 18.15 -8.53
CA ASN A 85 -1.39 18.04 -7.07
C ASN A 85 -1.21 19.43 -6.45
N ILE A 86 -2.24 19.93 -5.74
CA ILE A 86 -2.34 21.34 -5.31
C ILE A 86 -2.86 21.49 -3.89
N GLY A 87 -2.62 22.67 -3.30
CA GLY A 87 -3.21 23.07 -2.02
C GLY A 87 -2.46 22.53 -0.80
N ASN A 88 -2.93 22.90 0.38
CA ASN A 88 -2.42 22.43 1.66
C ASN A 88 -3.53 21.71 2.44
N ALA A 89 -3.24 21.30 3.69
CA ALA A 89 -4.19 20.57 4.52
C ALA A 89 -5.51 21.31 4.81
N SER A 90 -5.62 22.62 4.50
CA SER A 90 -6.84 23.40 4.72
C SER A 90 -7.68 23.62 3.46
N LEU A 91 -7.33 23.03 2.32
CA LEU A 91 -8.06 23.24 1.05
C LEU A 91 -9.55 22.88 1.18
N GLY A 92 -9.87 21.78 1.87
CA GLY A 92 -11.24 21.33 2.11
C GLY A 92 -12.01 22.14 3.15
N HIS A 93 -11.37 23.06 3.87
CA HIS A 93 -12.05 23.87 4.91
C HIS A 93 -12.83 25.04 4.31
N ASP A 94 -12.38 25.56 3.17
CA ASP A 94 -12.99 26.69 2.47
C ASP A 94 -13.78 26.18 1.26
N LEU A 95 -15.08 25.98 1.47
CA LEU A 95 -15.99 25.48 0.42
C LEU A 95 -16.09 26.43 -0.78
N GLU A 96 -15.82 27.73 -0.59
CA GLU A 96 -15.91 28.70 -1.68
C GLU A 96 -14.69 28.57 -2.61
N LEU A 97 -13.48 28.49 -2.04
CA LEU A 97 -12.28 28.19 -2.81
C LEU A 97 -12.37 26.82 -3.49
N LEU A 98 -12.85 25.81 -2.77
CA LEU A 98 -13.03 24.48 -3.33
C LEU A 98 -14.07 24.47 -4.47
N SER A 99 -15.14 25.28 -4.37
CA SER A 99 -16.12 25.42 -5.46
C SER A 99 -15.49 25.98 -6.72
N ILE A 100 -14.66 27.03 -6.61
CA ILE A 100 -13.95 27.63 -7.75
C ILE A 100 -13.06 26.59 -8.43
N PHE A 101 -12.32 25.80 -7.64
CA PHE A 101 -11.52 24.68 -8.16
C PHE A 101 -12.40 23.65 -8.89
N CYS A 102 -13.51 23.24 -8.26
CA CYS A 102 -14.42 22.24 -8.80
C CYS A 102 -15.09 22.69 -10.12
N GLU A 103 -15.33 23.99 -10.31
CA GLU A 103 -15.89 24.53 -11.55
C GLU A 103 -14.95 24.33 -12.73
N GLY A 104 -13.67 24.67 -12.60
CA GLY A 104 -12.66 24.47 -13.64
C GLY A 104 -12.37 22.98 -13.86
N LEU A 105 -12.33 22.19 -12.79
CA LEU A 105 -12.16 20.74 -12.89
C LEU A 105 -13.31 20.07 -13.65
N ALA A 106 -14.56 20.52 -13.49
CA ALA A 106 -15.73 19.86 -14.08
C ALA A 106 -15.76 19.95 -15.62
N VAL A 107 -15.07 20.93 -16.19
CA VAL A 107 -15.00 21.17 -17.64
C VAL A 107 -13.67 20.71 -18.26
N ASN A 108 -12.68 20.34 -17.44
CA ASN A 108 -11.39 19.92 -17.93
C ASN A 108 -11.49 18.57 -18.68
N GLU A 109 -10.79 18.47 -19.81
CA GLU A 109 -10.78 17.25 -20.63
C GLU A 109 -9.40 16.57 -20.68
N GLY A 110 -8.35 17.22 -20.15
CA GLY A 110 -6.96 16.75 -20.23
C GLY A 110 -6.50 15.92 -19.04
N LEU A 111 -6.96 16.23 -17.83
CA LEU A 111 -6.49 15.64 -16.58
C LEU A 111 -6.87 14.17 -16.49
N LYS A 112 -5.86 13.36 -16.15
CA LYS A 112 -6.00 11.92 -15.92
C LYS A 112 -5.79 11.56 -14.46
N THR A 113 -4.97 12.32 -13.75
CA THR A 113 -4.61 12.06 -12.35
C THR A 113 -4.84 13.30 -11.50
N LEU A 114 -5.65 13.14 -10.45
CA LEU A 114 -5.88 14.16 -9.44
C LEU A 114 -5.42 13.65 -8.07
N ASP A 115 -4.39 14.28 -7.54
CA ASP A 115 -3.86 13.97 -6.22
C ASP A 115 -4.23 15.08 -5.24
N LEU A 116 -5.18 14.78 -4.36
CA LEU A 116 -5.62 15.61 -3.25
C LEU A 116 -5.37 14.91 -1.91
N GLU A 117 -4.30 14.13 -1.79
CA GLU A 117 -3.91 13.54 -0.50
C GLU A 117 -3.65 14.65 0.53
N ASN A 118 -4.15 14.49 1.76
CA ASN A 118 -3.95 15.45 2.85
C ASN A 118 -4.36 16.89 2.49
N LYS A 119 -5.65 17.06 2.20
CA LYS A 119 -6.29 18.33 1.84
C LYS A 119 -7.47 18.69 2.74
N GLY A 120 -7.73 17.92 3.80
CA GLY A 120 -8.79 18.19 4.77
C GLY A 120 -10.20 18.06 4.18
N LEU A 121 -10.39 17.24 3.14
CA LEU A 121 -11.69 17.09 2.44
C LEU A 121 -12.78 16.42 3.30
N GLY A 122 -12.41 15.74 4.38
CA GLY A 122 -13.34 15.07 5.30
C GLY A 122 -13.76 15.91 6.50
N GLN A 123 -13.17 17.09 6.70
CA GLN A 123 -13.57 18.00 7.80
C GLN A 123 -15.01 18.50 7.66
N GLN A 124 -15.52 18.55 6.43
CA GLN A 124 -16.89 18.95 6.10
C GLN A 124 -17.41 17.99 5.02
N PRO A 125 -18.53 17.26 5.25
CA PRO A 125 -19.09 16.33 4.27
C PRO A 125 -19.41 16.99 2.91
N GLU A 126 -19.73 18.28 2.92
CA GLU A 126 -20.00 19.10 1.74
C GLU A 126 -18.79 19.23 0.82
N ALA A 127 -17.57 19.25 1.37
CA ALA A 127 -16.35 19.42 0.58
C ALA A 127 -16.15 18.23 -0.38
N LEU A 128 -16.23 17.00 0.13
CA LEU A 128 -16.18 15.81 -0.72
C LEU A 128 -17.36 15.75 -1.68
N ALA A 129 -18.56 16.15 -1.26
CA ALA A 129 -19.73 16.16 -2.13
C ALA A 129 -19.57 17.13 -3.33
N LEU A 130 -18.97 18.31 -3.11
CA LEU A 130 -18.63 19.26 -4.18
C LEU A 130 -17.63 18.66 -5.16
N LEU A 131 -16.55 18.07 -4.64
CA LEU A 131 -15.54 17.41 -5.46
C LEU A 131 -16.13 16.28 -6.30
N VAL A 132 -16.89 15.38 -5.68
CA VAL A 132 -17.57 14.27 -6.38
C VAL A 132 -18.51 14.78 -7.47
N LYS A 133 -19.23 15.87 -7.24
CA LYS A 133 -20.11 16.47 -8.25
C LYS A 133 -19.32 16.92 -9.48
N SER A 134 -18.16 17.53 -9.28
CA SER A 134 -17.25 17.93 -10.36
C SER A 134 -16.67 16.70 -11.09
N LEU A 135 -16.14 15.73 -10.33
CA LEU A 135 -15.57 14.49 -10.88
C LEU A 135 -16.59 13.66 -11.67
N SER A 136 -17.87 13.72 -11.31
CA SER A 136 -18.95 13.03 -12.03
C SER A 136 -19.24 13.60 -13.42
N CYS A 137 -18.78 14.83 -13.70
CA CYS A 137 -18.82 15.45 -15.02
C CYS A 137 -17.56 15.14 -15.85
N HIS A 138 -16.46 14.76 -15.19
CA HIS A 138 -15.17 14.55 -15.82
C HIS A 138 -15.12 13.23 -16.59
N ALA A 139 -14.76 13.28 -17.86
CA ALA A 139 -14.71 12.08 -18.71
C ALA A 139 -13.34 11.39 -18.73
N THR A 140 -12.25 12.10 -18.39
CA THR A 140 -10.87 11.62 -18.57
C THR A 140 -10.09 11.28 -17.31
N ILE A 141 -10.61 11.55 -16.09
CA ILE A 141 -9.91 11.22 -14.85
C ILE A 141 -9.89 9.71 -14.62
N GLU A 142 -8.69 9.15 -14.63
CA GLU A 142 -8.44 7.73 -14.40
C GLU A 142 -7.95 7.46 -12.97
N ASN A 143 -7.23 8.38 -12.34
CA ASN A 143 -6.61 8.16 -11.03
C ASN A 143 -6.96 9.28 -10.06
N VAL A 144 -7.48 8.93 -8.89
CA VAL A 144 -7.81 9.90 -7.84
C VAL A 144 -7.27 9.44 -6.50
N TYR A 145 -6.46 10.29 -5.86
CA TYR A 145 -5.87 10.04 -4.55
C TYR A 145 -6.48 10.98 -3.52
N LEU A 146 -7.19 10.40 -2.56
CA LEU A 146 -7.87 11.11 -1.45
C LEU A 146 -7.39 10.58 -0.10
N GLY A 147 -6.20 9.99 -0.04
CA GLY A 147 -5.64 9.50 1.22
C GLY A 147 -5.46 10.63 2.25
N ARG A 148 -5.48 10.31 3.54
CA ARG A 148 -5.19 11.27 4.63
C ARG A 148 -6.09 12.51 4.63
N ASN A 149 -7.35 12.38 4.23
CA ASN A 149 -8.30 13.50 4.18
C ASN A 149 -9.27 13.53 5.36
N GLU A 150 -9.13 12.60 6.30
CA GLU A 150 -10.06 12.42 7.42
C GLU A 150 -11.50 12.15 6.95
N LEU A 151 -11.66 11.47 5.80
CA LEU A 151 -12.97 11.06 5.30
C LEU A 151 -13.60 10.06 6.28
N ASP A 152 -14.73 10.42 6.88
CA ASP A 152 -15.45 9.61 7.86
C ASP A 152 -16.72 8.97 7.25
N ASP A 153 -17.53 8.34 8.10
CA ASP A 153 -18.78 7.69 7.69
C ASP A 153 -19.78 8.68 7.06
N LEU A 154 -19.75 9.97 7.44
CA LEU A 154 -20.64 10.98 6.87
C LEU A 154 -20.29 11.30 5.41
N CYS A 155 -19.02 11.13 5.04
CA CYS A 155 -18.52 11.36 3.69
C CYS A 155 -18.88 10.23 2.71
N VAL A 156 -19.18 9.02 3.21
CA VAL A 156 -19.40 7.82 2.38
C VAL A 156 -20.54 7.97 1.39
N GLY A 157 -21.62 8.69 1.75
CA GLY A 157 -22.73 8.93 0.84
C GLY A 157 -22.31 9.60 -0.48
N ALA A 158 -21.26 10.44 -0.46
CA ALA A 158 -20.68 11.03 -1.67
C ALA A 158 -19.88 10.01 -2.48
N LEU A 159 -19.03 9.21 -1.82
CA LEU A 159 -18.26 8.14 -2.45
C LEU A 159 -19.17 7.12 -3.15
N THR A 160 -20.23 6.69 -2.47
CA THR A 160 -21.22 5.76 -3.01
C THR A 160 -21.86 6.29 -4.29
N ARG A 161 -22.28 7.56 -4.30
CA ARG A 161 -22.88 8.20 -5.48
C ARG A 161 -21.90 8.25 -6.66
N TRP A 162 -20.63 8.48 -6.37
CA TRP A 162 -19.60 8.52 -7.40
C TRP A 162 -19.33 7.13 -8.00
N LEU A 163 -19.11 6.13 -7.14
CA LEU A 163 -18.78 4.76 -7.55
C LEU A 163 -19.94 4.04 -8.25
N THR A 164 -21.17 4.51 -8.05
CA THR A 164 -22.37 3.98 -8.73
C THR A 164 -22.78 4.79 -9.96
N ALA A 165 -22.06 5.85 -10.32
CA ALA A 165 -22.35 6.63 -11.51
C ALA A 165 -21.83 5.94 -12.79
N SER A 166 -22.62 5.99 -13.87
CA SER A 166 -22.38 5.25 -15.13
C SER A 166 -21.22 5.77 -16.00
N ASN A 167 -20.53 6.85 -15.61
CA ASN A 167 -19.65 7.63 -16.49
C ASN A 167 -18.21 7.79 -15.95
N SER A 168 -17.70 6.79 -15.25
CA SER A 168 -16.37 6.91 -14.66
C SER A 168 -15.30 6.28 -15.55
N SER A 169 -14.34 7.08 -16.00
CA SER A 169 -13.03 6.59 -16.48
C SER A 169 -12.11 6.17 -15.33
N LEU A 170 -12.56 6.28 -14.08
CA LEU A 170 -11.78 5.98 -12.87
C LEU A 170 -11.30 4.52 -12.85
N ARG A 171 -9.98 4.37 -12.93
CA ARG A 171 -9.24 3.11 -12.85
C ARG A 171 -8.55 2.92 -11.51
N CYS A 172 -8.14 3.99 -10.83
CA CYS A 172 -7.47 3.92 -9.54
C CYS A 172 -8.12 4.89 -8.55
N LEU A 173 -8.56 4.36 -7.42
CA LEU A 173 -9.05 5.16 -6.30
C LEU A 173 -8.27 4.81 -5.04
N ARG A 174 -7.64 5.82 -4.43
CA ARG A 174 -6.97 5.67 -3.14
C ARG A 174 -7.70 6.47 -2.07
N LEU A 175 -8.17 5.76 -1.05
CA LEU A 175 -8.88 6.26 0.13
C LEU A 175 -8.11 5.90 1.41
N ASP A 176 -6.82 5.59 1.30
CA ASP A 176 -6.00 5.14 2.42
C ASP A 176 -5.86 6.19 3.53
N MET A 177 -5.63 5.74 4.76
CA MET A 177 -5.41 6.62 5.93
C MET A 177 -6.56 7.63 6.14
N ASN A 178 -7.80 7.18 6.03
CA ASN A 178 -8.97 7.98 6.32
C ASN A 178 -9.64 7.49 7.60
N SER A 179 -10.89 7.90 7.87
CA SER A 179 -11.63 7.56 9.08
C SER A 179 -12.94 6.84 8.75
N ILE A 180 -12.98 6.10 7.63
CA ILE A 180 -14.14 5.28 7.26
C ILE A 180 -14.25 4.13 8.27
N GLY A 181 -15.27 4.22 9.10
CA GLY A 181 -15.59 3.27 10.13
C GLY A 181 -16.47 2.13 9.64
N THR A 182 -16.94 1.35 10.61
CA THR A 182 -17.84 0.23 10.37
C THR A 182 -19.12 0.65 9.65
N GLN A 183 -19.75 1.75 10.08
CA GLN A 183 -21.03 2.17 9.52
C GLN A 183 -20.85 2.62 8.07
N GLY A 184 -19.82 3.41 7.79
CA GLY A 184 -19.49 3.84 6.42
C GLY A 184 -19.18 2.67 5.50
N ALA A 185 -18.40 1.68 5.96
CA ALA A 185 -18.13 0.48 5.16
C ALA A 185 -19.41 -0.30 4.80
N HIS A 186 -20.35 -0.44 5.73
CA HIS A 186 -21.65 -1.08 5.47
C HIS A 186 -22.52 -0.25 4.51
N GLU A 187 -22.56 1.07 4.67
CA GLU A 187 -23.32 1.96 3.80
C GLU A 187 -22.79 1.96 2.37
N LEU A 188 -21.46 1.97 2.20
CA LEU A 188 -20.83 1.84 0.89
C LEU A 188 -21.16 0.49 0.26
N ALA A 189 -21.07 -0.60 1.03
CA ALA A 189 -21.42 -1.93 0.55
C ALA A 189 -22.88 -2.02 0.10
N GLN A 190 -23.83 -1.45 0.86
CA GLN A 190 -25.25 -1.43 0.51
C GLN A 190 -25.54 -0.56 -0.73
N GLY A 191 -24.88 0.59 -0.83
CA GLY A 191 -24.96 1.45 -2.00
C GLY A 191 -24.46 0.77 -3.27
N LEU A 192 -23.33 0.05 -3.17
CA LEU A 192 -22.82 -0.77 -4.25
C LEU A 192 -23.75 -1.94 -4.59
N ALA A 193 -24.45 -2.53 -3.61
CA ALA A 193 -25.39 -3.64 -3.86
C ALA A 193 -26.71 -3.18 -4.54
N SER A 194 -27.17 -1.95 -4.25
CA SER A 194 -28.47 -1.43 -4.70
C SER A 194 -28.46 -0.80 -6.10
N SER A 195 -27.28 -0.51 -6.67
CA SER A 195 -27.19 0.09 -8.00
C SER A 195 -27.57 -0.91 -9.11
N ASP A 196 -28.38 -0.46 -10.08
CA ASP A 196 -28.90 -1.30 -11.17
C ASP A 196 -27.78 -2.06 -11.91
N THR A 197 -28.00 -3.36 -12.07
CA THR A 197 -27.00 -4.36 -12.51
C THR A 197 -26.54 -4.23 -13.97
N SER A 198 -27.14 -3.32 -14.76
CA SER A 198 -26.96 -3.25 -16.20
C SER A 198 -25.94 -2.21 -16.68
N SER A 199 -25.47 -1.28 -15.85
CA SER A 199 -24.62 -0.17 -16.33
C SER A 199 -23.34 0.14 -15.54
N VAL A 200 -22.97 -0.62 -14.50
CA VAL A 200 -21.75 -0.29 -13.74
C VAL A 200 -20.99 -1.56 -13.35
N ALA A 201 -20.19 -2.06 -14.28
CA ALA A 201 -18.92 -2.68 -13.92
C ALA A 201 -17.91 -1.52 -13.96
N SER A 202 -17.54 -1.00 -12.79
CA SER A 202 -16.61 0.12 -12.72
C SER A 202 -15.33 -0.26 -13.48
N SER A 203 -14.79 0.69 -14.23
CA SER A 203 -13.48 0.61 -14.88
C SER A 203 -12.33 0.53 -13.86
N LEU A 204 -12.65 0.43 -12.57
CA LEU A 204 -11.74 0.39 -11.45
C LEU A 204 -10.87 -0.87 -11.50
N VAL A 205 -9.57 -0.63 -11.54
CA VAL A 205 -8.48 -1.60 -11.59
C VAL A 205 -7.79 -1.69 -10.22
N GLU A 206 -7.66 -0.58 -9.50
CA GLU A 206 -7.05 -0.52 -8.17
C GLU A 206 -7.94 0.25 -7.19
N LEU A 207 -8.16 -0.36 -6.03
CA LEU A 207 -8.81 0.28 -4.89
C LEU A 207 -7.93 0.13 -3.65
N ASP A 208 -7.59 1.25 -3.03
CA ASP A 208 -6.90 1.30 -1.75
C ASP A 208 -7.82 1.84 -0.66
N LEU A 209 -8.10 1.01 0.34
CA LEU A 209 -8.91 1.30 1.53
C LEU A 209 -8.10 1.13 2.81
N SER A 210 -6.79 0.99 2.70
CA SER A 210 -5.90 0.72 3.83
C SER A 210 -6.01 1.80 4.92
N GLU A 211 -5.67 1.47 6.16
CA GLU A 211 -5.65 2.42 7.28
C GLU A 211 -7.01 3.15 7.44
N ASN A 212 -8.11 2.39 7.33
CA ASN A 212 -9.46 2.84 7.64
C ASN A 212 -10.09 1.87 8.65
N PRO A 213 -10.61 2.35 9.80
CA PRO A 213 -11.08 1.53 10.91
C PRO A 213 -12.45 0.86 10.64
N MET A 214 -12.57 0.13 9.53
CA MET A 214 -13.81 -0.48 9.07
C MET A 214 -14.27 -1.63 9.98
N THR A 215 -13.34 -2.27 10.68
CA THR A 215 -13.54 -3.40 11.59
C THR A 215 -14.43 -4.49 10.93
N SER A 216 -15.63 -4.76 11.45
CA SER A 216 -16.56 -5.75 10.91
C SER A 216 -17.16 -5.38 9.55
N GLY A 217 -17.13 -4.09 9.19
CA GLY A 217 -17.58 -3.62 7.88
C GLY A 217 -16.61 -3.97 6.74
N ALA A 218 -15.34 -4.26 7.05
CA ALA A 218 -14.32 -4.57 6.04
C ALA A 218 -14.71 -5.79 5.19
N ALA A 219 -15.13 -6.89 5.82
CA ALA A 219 -15.49 -8.12 5.11
C ALA A 219 -16.71 -7.91 4.19
N VAL A 220 -17.72 -7.17 4.67
CA VAL A 220 -18.93 -6.86 3.91
C VAL A 220 -18.61 -6.00 2.70
N LEU A 221 -17.78 -4.98 2.88
CA LEU A 221 -17.36 -4.08 1.81
C LEU A 221 -16.50 -4.83 0.78
N ALA A 222 -15.50 -5.60 1.21
CA ALA A 222 -14.66 -6.39 0.31
C ALA A 222 -15.51 -7.31 -0.57
N LYS A 223 -16.48 -8.02 0.03
CA LYS A 223 -17.41 -8.88 -0.71
C LYS A 223 -18.16 -8.11 -1.79
N GLN A 224 -18.76 -6.97 -1.46
CA GLN A 224 -19.53 -6.19 -2.42
C GLN A 224 -18.65 -5.54 -3.51
N VAL A 225 -17.47 -5.03 -3.15
CA VAL A 225 -16.53 -4.48 -4.12
C VAL A 225 -16.11 -5.54 -5.13
N LEU A 226 -15.72 -6.73 -4.69
CA LEU A 226 -15.29 -7.81 -5.58
C LEU A 226 -16.42 -8.35 -6.45
N ASN A 227 -17.65 -8.34 -5.93
CA ASN A 227 -18.82 -8.74 -6.69
C ASN A 227 -19.16 -7.75 -7.81
N ARG A 228 -18.93 -6.44 -7.58
CA ARG A 228 -19.36 -5.34 -8.45
C ARG A 228 -18.27 -4.82 -9.38
N CYS A 229 -17.02 -4.85 -8.97
CA CYS A 229 -15.87 -4.32 -9.71
C CYS A 229 -15.14 -5.46 -10.43
N SER A 230 -15.74 -5.99 -11.50
CA SER A 230 -15.19 -7.13 -12.26
C SER A 230 -13.88 -6.82 -13.01
N SER A 231 -13.49 -5.54 -13.09
CA SER A 231 -12.20 -5.10 -13.64
C SER A 231 -11.09 -5.01 -12.59
N LEU A 232 -11.44 -5.10 -11.30
CA LEU A 232 -10.50 -4.87 -10.20
C LEU A 232 -9.38 -5.92 -10.22
N ARG A 233 -8.14 -5.44 -10.25
CA ARG A 233 -6.91 -6.25 -10.22
C ARG A 233 -6.21 -6.17 -8.88
N THR A 234 -6.27 -5.00 -8.24
CA THR A 234 -5.57 -4.75 -6.97
C THR A 234 -6.54 -4.24 -5.93
N LEU A 235 -6.58 -4.92 -4.78
CA LEU A 235 -7.32 -4.49 -3.60
C LEU A 235 -6.36 -4.38 -2.43
N LYS A 236 -6.30 -3.20 -1.80
CA LYS A 236 -5.50 -2.96 -0.61
C LYS A 236 -6.41 -2.62 0.55
N MET A 237 -6.30 -3.40 1.62
CA MET A 237 -7.07 -3.27 2.86
C MET A 237 -6.13 -3.59 4.02
N MET A 238 -4.98 -2.92 4.08
CA MET A 238 -4.03 -3.08 5.18
C MET A 238 -4.55 -2.35 6.42
N HIS A 239 -4.44 -2.97 7.60
CA HIS A 239 -4.82 -2.36 8.88
C HIS A 239 -6.23 -1.76 8.88
N VAL A 240 -7.23 -2.59 8.55
CA VAL A 240 -8.65 -2.16 8.48
C VAL A 240 -9.54 -2.82 9.54
N CYS A 241 -9.05 -3.88 10.18
CA CYS A 241 -9.82 -4.67 11.13
C CYS A 241 -9.70 -4.17 12.60
N THR A 242 -8.83 -3.22 12.86
CA THR A 242 -8.63 -2.58 14.17
C THR A 242 -9.40 -1.26 14.25
N PRO A 243 -9.87 -0.85 15.45
CA PRO A 243 -10.45 0.47 15.64
C PRO A 243 -9.38 1.56 15.52
N LYS A 244 -9.79 2.78 15.17
CA LYS A 244 -8.90 3.95 15.18
C LYS A 244 -8.42 4.17 16.61
N GLU A 245 -7.10 4.16 16.82
CA GLU A 245 -6.52 4.53 18.11
C GLU A 245 -6.92 5.98 18.41
N SER A 246 -7.60 6.20 19.55
CA SER A 246 -7.80 7.57 20.00
C SER A 246 -6.48 8.10 20.56
N ALA A 247 -6.19 9.39 20.34
CA ALA A 247 -5.00 10.01 20.93
C ALA A 247 -5.00 9.93 22.48
N ASP A 248 -6.17 9.68 23.09
CA ASP A 248 -6.37 9.50 24.52
C ASP A 248 -6.11 8.05 25.00
N ASP A 249 -6.18 7.04 24.12
CA ASP A 249 -5.85 5.65 24.44
C ASP A 249 -4.33 5.44 24.57
N LEU A 250 -3.54 6.36 24.02
CA LEU A 250 -2.13 6.50 24.29
C LEU A 250 -1.95 7.19 25.66
N GLN A 251 -2.33 6.52 26.74
CA GLN A 251 -1.86 6.84 28.10
C GLN A 251 -0.37 6.49 28.21
N LEU A 252 0.44 7.12 27.38
CA LEU A 252 1.87 7.00 27.40
C LEU A 252 2.39 7.78 28.61
N PRO A 253 3.13 7.15 29.52
CA PRO A 253 3.91 7.92 30.48
C PRO A 253 4.96 8.74 29.71
N VAL A 254 4.91 10.07 29.78
CA VAL A 254 5.95 10.96 29.23
C VAL A 254 6.64 11.67 30.40
N PRO A 255 7.99 11.77 30.49
CA PRO A 255 9.00 11.58 29.44
C PRO A 255 10.08 10.53 29.78
N ALA A 256 10.32 9.61 28.84
CA ALA A 256 11.65 9.35 28.30
C ALA A 256 11.47 8.69 26.93
N MET A 257 11.87 9.39 25.87
CA MET A 257 12.09 8.74 24.58
C MET A 257 13.11 7.62 24.78
N ALA A 258 12.80 6.42 24.26
CA ALA A 258 13.68 5.25 24.20
C ALA A 258 14.00 4.52 25.53
N SER A 259 12.98 4.15 26.32
CA SER A 259 13.17 3.00 27.22
C SER A 259 12.61 1.74 26.56
N GLU A 260 13.39 0.66 26.61
CA GLU A 260 13.01 -0.68 26.11
C GLU A 260 11.65 -1.14 26.64
N GLN A 261 11.29 -0.70 27.85
CA GLN A 261 10.01 -0.99 28.49
C GLN A 261 8.81 -0.32 27.79
N VAL A 262 8.98 0.89 27.26
CA VAL A 262 7.92 1.58 26.51
C VAL A 262 7.71 0.90 25.15
N GLU A 263 8.81 0.51 24.48
CA GLU A 263 8.73 -0.24 23.22
C GLU A 263 8.05 -1.59 23.41
N GLN A 264 8.44 -2.34 24.45
CA GLN A 264 7.80 -3.62 24.81
C GLN A 264 6.32 -3.44 25.14
N ALA A 265 5.93 -2.37 25.85
CA ALA A 265 4.54 -2.10 26.19
C ALA A 265 3.70 -1.77 24.95
N LEU A 266 4.23 -0.93 24.05
CA LEU A 266 3.59 -0.60 22.77
C LEU A 266 3.44 -1.83 21.87
N GLU A 267 4.47 -2.67 21.77
CA GLU A 267 4.44 -3.91 21.01
C GLU A 267 3.42 -4.90 21.60
N SER A 268 3.36 -5.03 22.93
CA SER A 268 2.35 -5.86 23.61
C SER A 268 0.92 -5.33 23.37
N GLN A 269 0.73 -4.02 23.38
CA GLN A 269 -0.57 -3.40 23.10
C GLN A 269 -1.01 -3.65 21.66
N HIS A 270 -0.11 -3.44 20.70
CA HIS A 270 -0.37 -3.69 19.29
C HIS A 270 -0.72 -5.17 19.04
N GLN A 271 0.03 -6.09 19.67
CA GLN A 271 -0.26 -7.52 19.60
C GLN A 271 -1.65 -7.86 20.14
N ALA A 272 -2.04 -7.28 21.29
CA ALA A 272 -3.37 -7.48 21.86
C ALA A 272 -4.49 -6.94 20.96
N GLN A 273 -4.26 -5.82 20.25
CA GLN A 273 -5.21 -5.30 19.25
C GLN A 273 -5.36 -6.24 18.06
N LEU A 274 -4.25 -6.80 17.55
CA LEU A 274 -4.27 -7.78 16.46
C LEU A 274 -4.99 -9.08 16.86
N GLU A 275 -4.77 -9.56 18.08
CA GLU A 275 -5.51 -10.70 18.65
C GLU A 275 -7.02 -10.41 18.72
N ALA A 276 -7.40 -9.22 19.20
CA ALA A 276 -8.79 -8.80 19.24
C ALA A 276 -9.41 -8.66 17.83
N ALA A 277 -8.62 -8.25 16.83
CA ALA A 277 -9.03 -8.12 15.44
C ALA A 277 -9.13 -9.46 14.69
N SER A 278 -8.59 -10.55 15.25
CA SER A 278 -8.43 -11.82 14.52
C SER A 278 -9.73 -12.40 13.95
N PRO A 279 -10.88 -12.40 14.67
CA PRO A 279 -12.16 -12.82 14.09
C PRO A 279 -12.58 -11.98 12.87
N LEU A 280 -12.26 -10.68 12.87
CA LEU A 280 -12.60 -9.75 11.79
C LEU A 280 -11.66 -9.94 10.60
N GLY A 281 -10.35 -10.09 10.84
CA GLY A 281 -9.36 -10.41 9.81
C GLY A 281 -9.69 -11.73 9.10
N ASN A 282 -10.00 -12.77 9.88
CA ASN A 282 -10.41 -14.07 9.32
C ASN A 282 -11.69 -13.95 8.46
N ALA A 283 -12.67 -13.17 8.91
CA ALA A 283 -13.89 -12.91 8.15
C ALA A 283 -13.61 -12.14 6.84
N LEU A 284 -12.69 -11.17 6.87
CA LEU A 284 -12.25 -10.42 5.70
C LEU A 284 -11.59 -11.34 4.66
N MET A 285 -10.63 -12.17 5.09
CA MET A 285 -9.96 -13.12 4.21
C MET A 285 -10.94 -14.15 3.63
N ALA A 286 -11.85 -14.67 4.45
CA ALA A 286 -12.88 -15.62 4.01
C ALA A 286 -13.82 -15.02 2.96
N ALA A 287 -14.27 -13.77 3.16
CA ALA A 287 -15.10 -13.06 2.19
C ALA A 287 -14.40 -12.86 0.85
N ILE A 288 -13.10 -12.51 0.87
CA ILE A 288 -12.29 -12.40 -0.35
C ILE A 288 -12.16 -13.75 -1.06
N CYS A 289 -11.88 -14.83 -0.32
CA CYS A 289 -11.79 -16.18 -0.88
C CYS A 289 -13.09 -16.64 -1.54
N GLU A 290 -14.24 -16.37 -0.90
CA GLU A 290 -15.57 -16.70 -1.41
C GLU A 290 -15.78 -16.05 -2.80
N GLU A 291 -15.49 -14.75 -2.92
CA GLU A 291 -15.68 -14.04 -4.19
C GLU A 291 -14.65 -14.45 -5.26
N LEU A 292 -13.40 -14.73 -4.88
CA LEU A 292 -12.38 -15.25 -5.79
C LEU A 292 -12.77 -16.60 -6.41
N LYS A 293 -13.46 -17.47 -5.67
CA LYS A 293 -13.98 -18.75 -6.16
C LYS A 293 -15.16 -18.60 -7.12
N SER A 294 -15.87 -17.47 -7.10
CA SER A 294 -17.06 -17.25 -7.92
C SER A 294 -16.77 -17.05 -9.43
N LEU A 295 -15.50 -17.02 -9.86
CA LEU A 295 -15.02 -16.79 -11.24
C LEU A 295 -15.44 -15.46 -11.89
N LYS A 296 -16.12 -14.57 -11.16
CA LYS A 296 -16.49 -13.22 -11.65
C LYS A 296 -15.41 -12.18 -11.39
N SER A 297 -14.50 -12.46 -10.46
CA SER A 297 -13.44 -11.55 -10.07
C SER A 297 -12.23 -11.68 -10.98
N SER A 298 -11.65 -10.54 -11.35
CA SER A 298 -10.36 -10.47 -12.01
C SER A 298 -9.20 -10.17 -11.05
N LEU A 299 -9.44 -10.24 -9.75
CA LEU A 299 -8.48 -9.81 -8.73
C LEU A 299 -7.21 -10.66 -8.78
N GLU A 300 -6.06 -9.97 -8.82
CA GLU A 300 -4.74 -10.57 -8.97
C GLU A 300 -3.84 -10.29 -7.76
N ILE A 301 -3.99 -9.14 -7.12
CA ILE A 301 -3.11 -8.64 -6.06
C ILE A 301 -3.97 -8.21 -4.86
N VAL A 302 -3.64 -8.73 -3.68
CA VAL A 302 -4.36 -8.44 -2.44
C VAL A 302 -3.38 -8.08 -1.32
N TRP A 303 -3.60 -6.92 -0.69
CA TRP A 303 -2.83 -6.48 0.47
C TRP A 303 -3.71 -6.49 1.73
N LEU A 304 -3.34 -7.31 2.70
CA LEU A 304 -4.08 -7.55 3.94
C LEU A 304 -3.16 -7.50 5.18
N ASP A 305 -2.08 -6.73 5.08
CA ASP A 305 -1.15 -6.54 6.19
C ASP A 305 -1.87 -6.03 7.45
N GLN A 306 -1.43 -6.48 8.62
CA GLN A 306 -1.89 -5.99 9.94
C GLN A 306 -3.41 -6.05 10.18
N ASN A 307 -4.06 -7.16 9.82
CA ASN A 307 -5.50 -7.37 10.06
C ASN A 307 -5.80 -8.42 11.14
N GLY A 308 -4.78 -8.98 11.78
CA GLY A 308 -4.93 -10.06 12.76
C GLY A 308 -5.32 -11.41 12.12
N ILE A 309 -5.12 -11.60 10.82
CA ILE A 309 -5.48 -12.85 10.13
C ILE A 309 -4.70 -14.03 10.73
N GLU A 310 -5.41 -15.07 11.14
CA GLU A 310 -4.84 -16.33 11.58
C GLU A 310 -4.87 -17.36 10.44
N SER A 311 -4.17 -18.48 10.62
CA SER A 311 -4.20 -19.62 9.69
C SER A 311 -5.60 -20.15 9.38
N SER A 312 -6.52 -20.07 10.35
CA SER A 312 -7.92 -20.47 10.17
C SER A 312 -8.66 -19.62 9.12
N GLY A 313 -8.32 -18.32 9.00
CA GLY A 313 -8.84 -17.42 7.99
C GLY A 313 -8.39 -17.76 6.56
N LEU A 314 -7.28 -18.47 6.42
CA LEU A 314 -6.73 -18.92 5.13
C LEU A 314 -7.27 -20.30 4.69
N SER A 315 -8.06 -20.97 5.52
CA SER A 315 -8.54 -22.36 5.26
C SER A 315 -9.31 -22.55 3.95
N SER A 316 -9.86 -21.48 3.40
CA SER A 316 -10.58 -21.47 2.12
C SER A 316 -9.68 -21.24 0.90
N LEU A 317 -8.38 -20.96 1.09
CA LEU A 317 -7.40 -20.93 0.01
C LEU A 317 -7.10 -22.35 -0.47
N ASP A 318 -7.37 -22.59 -1.73
CA ASP A 318 -7.12 -23.86 -2.39
C ASP A 318 -6.93 -23.65 -3.90
N GLN A 319 -6.79 -24.77 -4.61
CA GLN A 319 -6.57 -24.79 -6.05
C GLN A 319 -7.72 -24.19 -6.87
N ASP A 320 -8.93 -23.98 -6.32
CA ASP A 320 -10.07 -23.45 -7.08
C ASP A 320 -9.97 -21.94 -7.29
N ILE A 321 -9.13 -21.26 -6.51
CA ILE A 321 -8.75 -19.87 -6.75
C ILE A 321 -7.73 -19.84 -7.89
N LYS A 322 -8.13 -19.22 -9.02
CA LYS A 322 -7.32 -19.22 -10.26
C LYS A 322 -6.67 -17.88 -10.58
N GLY A 323 -7.19 -16.78 -10.05
CA GLY A 323 -6.79 -15.41 -10.42
C GLY A 323 -5.73 -14.79 -9.52
N LEU A 324 -5.69 -15.16 -8.23
CA LEU A 324 -4.86 -14.50 -7.23
C LEU A 324 -3.37 -14.86 -7.42
N LYS A 325 -2.54 -13.86 -7.74
CA LYS A 325 -1.11 -14.00 -8.02
C LYS A 325 -0.25 -13.55 -6.85
N GLU A 326 -0.64 -12.48 -6.18
CA GLU A 326 0.13 -11.84 -5.12
C GLU A 326 -0.73 -11.62 -3.88
N LEU A 327 -0.20 -12.02 -2.73
CA LEU A 327 -0.88 -11.90 -1.44
C LEU A 327 0.09 -11.39 -0.38
N HIS A 328 -0.21 -10.21 0.17
CA HIS A 328 0.53 -9.60 1.26
C HIS A 328 -0.25 -9.77 2.57
N LEU A 329 0.42 -10.36 3.56
CA LEU A 329 -0.11 -10.72 4.87
C LEU A 329 0.88 -10.33 5.98
N ARG A 330 1.70 -9.30 5.78
CA ARG A 330 2.70 -8.86 6.77
C ARG A 330 2.03 -8.46 8.08
N GLY A 331 2.62 -8.80 9.23
CA GLY A 331 2.11 -8.36 10.54
C GLY A 331 0.76 -9.00 10.91
N ASN A 332 0.53 -10.24 10.49
CA ASN A 332 -0.63 -11.03 10.87
C ASN A 332 -0.20 -12.16 11.82
N ARG A 333 -1.08 -13.14 12.05
CA ARG A 333 -0.87 -14.25 12.98
C ARG A 333 -0.92 -15.60 12.24
N VAL A 334 -0.33 -15.63 11.04
CA VAL A 334 -0.27 -16.81 10.19
C VAL A 334 0.87 -17.73 10.67
N ASP A 335 0.56 -19.00 10.92
CA ASP A 335 1.54 -20.02 11.33
C ASP A 335 1.80 -21.05 10.21
N ASN A 336 2.49 -22.15 10.56
CA ASN A 336 2.80 -23.24 9.63
C ASN A 336 1.56 -23.83 8.93
N GLU A 337 0.40 -23.89 9.61
CA GLU A 337 -0.84 -24.38 9.01
C GLU A 337 -1.29 -23.43 7.89
N GLY A 338 -1.19 -22.12 8.13
CA GLY A 338 -1.50 -21.06 7.18
C GLY A 338 -0.61 -21.10 5.94
N ALA A 339 0.70 -21.31 6.11
CA ALA A 339 1.62 -21.58 5.00
C ALA A 339 1.19 -22.82 4.18
N GLY A 340 0.69 -23.86 4.84
CA GLY A 340 0.12 -25.04 4.20
C GLY A 340 -1.12 -24.75 3.35
N TYR A 341 -1.98 -23.80 3.75
CA TYR A 341 -3.11 -23.35 2.92
C TYR A 341 -2.63 -22.51 1.72
N LEU A 342 -1.68 -21.60 1.93
CA LEU A 342 -1.09 -20.79 0.86
C LEU A 342 -0.46 -21.66 -0.23
N ALA A 343 0.27 -22.71 0.16
CA ALA A 343 0.89 -23.66 -0.75
C ALA A 343 -0.10 -24.44 -1.65
N LYS A 344 -1.38 -24.54 -1.25
CA LYS A 344 -2.43 -25.18 -2.05
C LYS A 344 -2.99 -24.28 -3.16
N CYS A 345 -2.78 -22.97 -3.08
CA CYS A 345 -3.29 -22.02 -4.06
C CYS A 345 -2.39 -21.99 -5.31
N ALA A 346 -2.78 -22.74 -6.33
CA ALA A 346 -1.98 -22.96 -7.55
C ALA A 346 -1.77 -21.69 -8.41
N SER A 347 -2.51 -20.61 -8.16
CA SER A 347 -2.34 -19.34 -8.87
C SER A 347 -1.31 -18.41 -8.22
N LEU A 348 -0.98 -18.59 -6.94
CA LEU A 348 -0.04 -17.71 -6.24
C LEU A 348 1.36 -17.81 -6.84
N ARG A 349 2.02 -16.66 -6.93
CA ARG A 349 3.40 -16.46 -7.39
C ARG A 349 4.22 -15.69 -6.36
N HIS A 350 3.57 -14.78 -5.63
CA HIS A 350 4.19 -13.92 -4.63
C HIS A 350 3.43 -14.05 -3.32
N VAL A 351 4.14 -14.34 -2.23
CA VAL A 351 3.61 -14.26 -0.86
C VAL A 351 4.56 -13.43 0.01
N GLU A 352 4.02 -12.40 0.65
CA GLU A 352 4.72 -11.60 1.66
C GLU A 352 4.09 -11.90 3.02
N LEU A 353 4.87 -12.52 3.89
CA LEU A 353 4.46 -13.06 5.19
C LEU A 353 5.35 -12.53 6.32
N GLY A 354 6.06 -11.42 6.13
CA GLY A 354 6.91 -10.86 7.19
C GLY A 354 6.14 -10.60 8.50
N ALA A 355 6.80 -10.72 9.65
CA ALA A 355 6.22 -10.54 10.98
C ALA A 355 4.95 -11.38 11.20
N ASN A 356 5.06 -12.70 11.03
CA ASN A 356 4.03 -13.68 11.32
C ASN A 356 4.59 -14.76 12.27
N GLU A 357 3.92 -15.90 12.38
CA GLU A 357 4.30 -17.02 13.24
C GLU A 357 4.79 -18.24 12.43
N ILE A 358 5.38 -18.01 11.24
CA ILE A 358 5.88 -19.07 10.36
C ILE A 358 7.17 -19.67 10.94
N GLY A 359 7.18 -20.99 11.09
CA GLY A 359 8.37 -21.78 11.40
C GLY A 359 8.90 -22.55 10.18
N TYR A 360 9.85 -23.44 10.43
CA TYR A 360 10.45 -24.28 9.40
C TYR A 360 9.43 -25.08 8.58
N ASP A 361 8.45 -25.73 9.21
CA ASP A 361 7.48 -26.54 8.48
C ASP A 361 6.66 -25.70 7.50
N GLY A 362 6.35 -24.46 7.86
CA GLY A 362 5.70 -23.50 6.97
C GLY A 362 6.59 -23.06 5.82
N LEU A 363 7.87 -22.74 6.09
CA LEU A 363 8.85 -22.47 5.02
C LEU A 363 8.93 -23.66 4.06
N ALA A 364 9.08 -24.88 4.58
CA ALA A 364 9.17 -26.10 3.78
C ALA A 364 7.93 -26.31 2.91
N ALA A 365 6.73 -26.04 3.44
CA ALA A 365 5.49 -26.11 2.68
C ALA A 365 5.49 -25.12 1.49
N LEU A 366 5.93 -23.88 1.71
CA LEU A 366 5.99 -22.84 0.67
C LEU A 366 7.05 -23.15 -0.40
N LEU A 367 8.22 -23.64 0.01
CA LEU A 367 9.30 -24.01 -0.91
C LEU A 367 8.95 -25.24 -1.76
N ASN A 368 8.09 -26.13 -1.27
CA ASN A 368 7.64 -27.33 -1.98
C ASN A 368 6.55 -27.05 -3.04
N THR A 369 6.34 -25.78 -3.41
CA THR A 369 5.41 -25.39 -4.47
C THR A 369 6.13 -25.24 -5.80
N GLU A 370 5.43 -25.52 -6.90
CA GLU A 370 5.94 -25.29 -8.27
C GLU A 370 5.54 -23.92 -8.83
N THR A 371 4.82 -23.12 -8.03
CA THR A 371 4.15 -21.90 -8.48
C THR A 371 4.77 -20.65 -7.90
N LEU A 372 5.20 -20.67 -6.63
CA LEU A 372 5.77 -19.49 -5.99
C LEU A 372 7.14 -19.14 -6.61
N THR A 373 7.31 -17.85 -6.90
CA THR A 373 8.56 -17.25 -7.36
C THR A 373 9.17 -16.30 -6.32
N TYR A 374 8.34 -15.75 -5.43
CA TYR A 374 8.78 -14.90 -4.32
C TYR A 374 8.15 -15.38 -3.00
N VAL A 375 8.99 -15.51 -1.97
CA VAL A 375 8.58 -15.82 -0.59
C VAL A 375 9.28 -14.85 0.36
N GLY A 376 8.52 -13.94 0.95
CA GLY A 376 8.99 -13.01 1.98
C GLY A 376 8.58 -13.49 3.37
N LEU A 377 9.55 -13.72 4.26
CA LEU A 377 9.33 -14.23 5.62
C LEU A 377 10.08 -13.41 6.67
N PHE A 378 10.50 -12.18 6.37
CA PHE A 378 11.23 -11.32 7.31
C PHE A 378 10.59 -11.30 8.71
N GLY A 379 11.34 -11.54 9.78
CA GLY A 379 10.81 -11.41 11.15
C GLY A 379 9.85 -12.53 11.56
N ASN A 380 10.04 -13.76 11.09
CA ASN A 380 9.30 -14.95 11.52
C ASN A 380 10.16 -15.83 12.47
N LYS A 381 9.78 -17.10 12.67
CA LYS A 381 10.44 -18.05 13.59
C LYS A 381 10.98 -19.27 12.84
N VAL A 382 11.55 -19.05 11.64
CA VAL A 382 11.95 -20.13 10.73
C VAL A 382 13.10 -20.97 11.27
N GLY A 383 14.03 -20.42 12.07
CA GLY A 383 15.26 -21.08 12.52
C GLY A 383 15.11 -22.45 13.21
N GLY A 384 16.23 -23.16 13.39
CA GLY A 384 16.27 -24.51 13.98
C GLY A 384 16.03 -25.65 12.99
N PHE A 385 16.06 -25.37 11.69
CA PHE A 385 15.81 -26.35 10.62
C PHE A 385 17.03 -27.22 10.25
N GLY A 386 18.23 -26.87 10.72
CA GLY A 386 19.39 -27.76 10.70
C GLY A 386 19.35 -28.87 11.77
N GLY A 387 18.36 -28.83 12.68
CA GLY A 387 18.30 -29.72 13.84
C GLY A 387 19.33 -29.35 14.92
N ALA A 388 19.06 -29.70 16.17
CA ALA A 388 19.87 -29.28 17.32
C ALA A 388 21.34 -29.79 17.30
N ASP A 389 21.63 -30.81 16.50
CA ASP A 389 22.95 -31.42 16.32
C ASP A 389 23.46 -31.36 14.86
N GLY A 390 22.73 -30.70 13.95
CA GLY A 390 23.11 -30.60 12.54
C GLY A 390 22.86 -31.87 11.74
N SER A 391 22.19 -32.88 12.33
CA SER A 391 21.88 -34.13 11.65
C SER A 391 20.62 -34.06 10.78
N ALA A 392 19.81 -33.01 10.92
CA ALA A 392 18.58 -32.88 10.14
C ALA A 392 18.91 -32.55 8.70
N THR A 393 18.47 -33.41 7.78
CA THR A 393 18.65 -33.19 6.35
C THR A 393 17.51 -32.31 5.84
N ILE A 394 17.85 -31.12 5.33
CA ILE A 394 16.89 -30.24 4.66
C ILE A 394 16.53 -30.84 3.29
N PRO A 395 15.24 -30.96 2.93
CA PRO A 395 14.84 -31.37 1.58
C PRO A 395 15.41 -30.44 0.51
N ARG A 396 15.72 -30.99 -0.67
CA ARG A 396 16.28 -30.20 -1.79
C ARG A 396 15.24 -29.32 -2.50
N PHE A 397 13.94 -29.56 -2.34
CA PHE A 397 12.86 -28.82 -3.04
C PHE A 397 13.14 -28.67 -4.56
N GLU A 398 13.43 -29.78 -5.24
CA GLU A 398 13.94 -29.79 -6.63
C GLU A 398 12.93 -29.21 -7.65
N SER A 399 11.64 -29.28 -7.36
CA SER A 399 10.56 -28.72 -8.19
C SER A 399 10.27 -27.25 -7.91
N SER A 400 10.95 -26.64 -6.92
CA SER A 400 10.69 -25.27 -6.51
C SER A 400 11.03 -24.27 -7.61
N HIS A 401 10.13 -23.31 -7.79
CA HIS A 401 10.31 -22.19 -8.73
C HIS A 401 10.67 -20.88 -8.04
N VAL A 402 10.93 -20.91 -6.73
CA VAL A 402 11.27 -19.73 -5.94
C VAL A 402 12.58 -19.12 -6.45
N GLN A 403 12.53 -17.83 -6.79
CA GLN A 403 13.64 -17.02 -7.29
C GLN A 403 14.17 -16.09 -6.20
N THR A 404 13.27 -15.55 -5.37
CA THR A 404 13.60 -14.70 -4.24
C THR A 404 13.05 -15.30 -2.95
N LEU A 405 13.94 -15.48 -1.98
CA LEU A 405 13.60 -15.92 -0.63
C LEU A 405 14.18 -14.92 0.39
N ASP A 406 13.31 -14.27 1.15
CA ASP A 406 13.70 -13.45 2.29
C ASP A 406 13.38 -14.17 3.59
N ILE A 407 14.42 -14.56 4.32
CA ILE A 407 14.38 -15.14 5.67
C ILE A 407 15.19 -14.28 6.65
N GLY A 408 15.22 -12.96 6.46
CA GLY A 408 15.85 -12.04 7.38
C GLY A 408 15.18 -12.03 8.76
N GLY A 409 15.95 -11.87 9.84
CA GLY A 409 15.43 -11.76 11.22
C GLY A 409 14.56 -12.95 11.67
N ASN A 410 14.92 -14.17 11.28
CA ASN A 410 14.15 -15.40 11.49
C ASN A 410 14.70 -16.31 12.60
N GLY A 411 15.69 -15.83 13.36
CA GLY A 411 16.41 -16.66 14.32
C GLY A 411 17.22 -17.78 13.66
N VAL A 412 17.67 -17.58 12.41
CA VAL A 412 18.52 -18.54 11.69
C VAL A 412 19.89 -18.56 12.35
N SER A 413 20.29 -19.70 12.91
CA SER A 413 21.63 -19.86 13.50
C SER A 413 22.71 -20.05 12.43
N LEU A 414 23.99 -19.97 12.82
CA LEU A 414 25.10 -20.33 11.91
C LEU A 414 24.94 -21.74 11.34
N GLN A 415 24.52 -22.71 12.17
CA GLN A 415 24.30 -24.09 11.75
C GLN A 415 23.16 -24.24 10.75
N ASP A 416 22.07 -23.49 10.93
CA ASP A 416 20.97 -23.44 9.97
C ASP A 416 21.46 -22.86 8.63
N ALA A 417 22.28 -21.80 8.67
CA ALA A 417 22.87 -21.20 7.48
C ALA A 417 23.80 -22.16 6.74
N GLU A 418 24.68 -22.88 7.45
CA GLU A 418 25.55 -23.91 6.87
C GLU A 418 24.73 -25.04 6.22
N SER A 419 23.65 -25.47 6.89
CA SER A 419 22.75 -26.51 6.36
C SER A 419 22.00 -26.03 5.11
N MET A 420 21.54 -24.78 5.10
CA MET A 420 20.92 -24.14 3.93
C MET A 420 21.92 -24.06 2.77
N VAL A 421 23.15 -23.63 3.03
CA VAL A 421 24.23 -23.59 2.03
C VAL A 421 24.48 -24.98 1.45
N ALA A 422 24.60 -26.01 2.29
CA ALA A 422 24.78 -27.38 1.84
C ALA A 422 23.65 -27.84 0.91
N MET A 423 22.38 -27.59 1.30
CA MET A 423 21.20 -27.92 0.47
C MET A 423 21.23 -27.17 -0.88
N LEU A 424 21.57 -25.88 -0.88
CA LEU A 424 21.66 -25.06 -2.09
C LEU A 424 22.79 -25.52 -3.02
N VAL A 425 23.96 -25.87 -2.47
CA VAL A 425 25.11 -26.37 -3.24
C VAL A 425 24.83 -27.74 -3.85
N ASP A 426 24.04 -28.57 -3.16
CA ASP A 426 23.64 -29.91 -3.57
C ASP A 426 22.41 -29.92 -4.53
N GLY A 427 22.20 -28.79 -5.23
CA GLY A 427 21.19 -28.66 -6.28
C GLY A 427 19.79 -28.31 -5.80
N GLY A 428 19.61 -28.05 -4.50
CA GLY A 428 18.32 -27.63 -3.99
C GLY A 428 17.96 -26.18 -4.34
N LEU A 429 16.65 -25.91 -4.44
CA LEU A 429 16.08 -24.64 -4.94
C LEU A 429 16.78 -24.16 -6.23
N PRO A 430 16.61 -24.89 -7.35
CA PRO A 430 17.39 -24.67 -8.56
C PRO A 430 17.14 -23.31 -9.24
N LYS A 431 16.02 -22.65 -8.92
CA LYS A 431 15.64 -21.33 -9.48
C LYS A 431 16.01 -20.14 -8.60
N LEU A 432 16.53 -20.37 -7.40
CA LEU A 432 16.85 -19.30 -6.45
C LEU A 432 18.00 -18.43 -6.96
N THR A 433 17.76 -17.14 -7.08
CA THR A 433 18.71 -16.11 -7.53
C THR A 433 18.99 -15.05 -6.47
N LEU A 434 18.07 -14.82 -5.53
CA LEU A 434 18.24 -13.90 -4.41
C LEU A 434 17.85 -14.57 -3.09
N LEU A 435 18.78 -14.58 -2.15
CA LEU A 435 18.59 -15.04 -0.78
C LEU A 435 18.89 -13.91 0.20
N GLU A 436 17.89 -13.46 0.94
CA GLU A 436 18.05 -12.48 2.01
C GLU A 436 18.03 -13.18 3.37
N MET A 437 19.07 -12.96 4.17
CA MET A 437 19.25 -13.54 5.51
C MET A 437 19.72 -12.49 6.53
N GLY A 438 19.51 -11.20 6.23
CA GLY A 438 19.94 -10.10 7.10
C GLY A 438 19.32 -10.20 8.49
N GLY A 439 20.05 -9.77 9.52
CA GLY A 439 19.55 -9.73 10.90
C GLY A 439 19.47 -11.06 11.62
N ASN A 440 20.06 -12.12 11.07
CA ASN A 440 20.19 -13.42 11.74
C ASN A 440 21.55 -13.59 12.43
N ALA A 441 22.62 -13.07 11.83
CA ALA A 441 23.98 -13.27 12.32
C ALA A 441 24.25 -12.46 13.61
N GLU A 442 24.84 -13.12 14.60
CA GLU A 442 25.41 -12.47 15.78
C GLU A 442 26.83 -11.95 15.49
N ASP A 443 27.27 -10.94 16.25
CA ASP A 443 28.62 -10.34 16.09
C ASP A 443 29.74 -11.40 16.13
N LYS A 444 29.59 -12.44 16.96
CA LYS A 444 30.59 -13.50 17.16
C LYS A 444 30.73 -14.46 15.96
N ASP A 445 29.68 -14.58 15.14
CA ASP A 445 29.60 -15.58 14.06
C ASP A 445 29.79 -14.96 12.66
N MET A 446 29.99 -13.64 12.57
CA MET A 446 30.08 -12.90 11.31
C MET A 446 31.11 -13.47 10.32
N ASP A 447 32.29 -13.84 10.79
CA ASP A 447 33.33 -14.40 9.92
C ASP A 447 32.94 -15.79 9.39
N ALA A 448 32.30 -16.62 10.22
CA ALA A 448 31.86 -17.96 9.84
C ALA A 448 30.69 -17.91 8.85
N TRP A 449 29.73 -17.00 9.07
CA TRP A 449 28.68 -16.70 8.09
C TRP A 449 29.27 -16.24 6.76
N GLY A 450 30.31 -15.41 6.79
CA GLY A 450 31.04 -14.98 5.60
C GLY A 450 31.60 -16.16 4.82
N GLN A 451 32.25 -17.11 5.50
CA GLN A 451 32.80 -18.31 4.87
C GLN A 451 31.72 -19.18 4.23
N ALA A 452 30.60 -19.43 4.93
CA ALA A 452 29.49 -20.21 4.39
C ALA A 452 28.86 -19.55 3.14
N VAL A 453 28.70 -18.22 3.15
CA VAL A 453 28.16 -17.49 2.01
C VAL A 453 29.15 -17.44 0.85
N ASP A 454 30.45 -17.32 1.12
CA ASP A 454 31.48 -17.33 0.09
C ASP A 454 31.55 -18.73 -0.59
N GLU A 455 31.44 -19.82 0.18
CA GLU A 455 31.31 -21.18 -0.37
C GLU A 455 30.10 -21.30 -1.31
N LEU A 456 28.93 -20.79 -0.89
CA LEU A 456 27.73 -20.80 -1.71
C LEU A 456 27.94 -20.03 -3.02
N LYS A 457 28.57 -18.86 -2.97
CA LYS A 457 28.84 -18.04 -4.17
C LYS A 457 29.85 -18.71 -5.10
N ASP A 458 30.89 -19.35 -4.57
CA ASP A 458 31.88 -20.07 -5.37
C ASP A 458 31.24 -21.24 -6.12
N ARG A 459 30.28 -21.93 -5.49
CA ARG A 459 29.59 -23.10 -6.07
C ARG A 459 28.37 -22.72 -6.90
N ARG A 460 27.76 -21.56 -6.67
CA ARG A 460 26.60 -21.00 -7.39
C ARG A 460 26.83 -19.51 -7.71
N PRO A 461 27.69 -19.16 -8.69
CA PRO A 461 28.10 -17.78 -8.95
C PRO A 461 26.97 -16.81 -9.37
N GLY A 462 25.79 -17.32 -9.75
CA GLY A 462 24.62 -16.51 -10.09
C GLY A 462 23.72 -16.13 -8.91
N ILE A 463 23.98 -16.66 -7.69
CA ILE A 463 23.15 -16.36 -6.52
C ILE A 463 23.62 -15.09 -5.82
N GLN A 464 22.68 -14.18 -5.56
CA GLN A 464 22.87 -13.00 -4.74
C GLN A 464 22.47 -13.32 -3.30
N VAL A 465 23.31 -12.92 -2.34
CA VAL A 465 23.06 -13.18 -0.92
C VAL A 465 23.23 -11.90 -0.12
N ALA A 466 22.15 -11.43 0.51
CA ALA A 466 22.13 -10.26 1.37
C ALA A 466 21.99 -10.69 2.84
N TRP A 467 23.09 -10.66 3.62
CA TRP A 467 23.10 -11.21 4.98
C TRP A 467 23.84 -10.35 6.03
N ARG A 468 24.72 -9.42 5.62
CA ARG A 468 25.63 -8.68 6.52
C ARG A 468 24.97 -7.62 7.43
N ARG A 469 23.65 -7.53 7.47
CA ARG A 469 22.96 -6.64 8.40
C ARG A 469 22.91 -7.31 9.77
N LEU A 470 23.32 -6.60 10.82
CA LEU A 470 23.21 -7.12 12.19
C LEU A 470 21.77 -7.05 12.69
N ALA A 471 21.37 -7.97 13.58
CA ALA A 471 20.04 -7.96 14.19
C ALA A 471 19.71 -6.59 14.82
N LYS A 472 20.65 -6.03 15.60
CA LYS A 472 20.58 -4.70 16.22
C LYS A 472 20.47 -3.53 15.24
N GLU A 473 20.88 -3.71 13.98
CA GLU A 473 20.78 -2.69 12.93
C GLU A 473 19.42 -2.74 12.24
N MET A 474 18.69 -3.85 12.36
CA MET A 474 17.37 -4.00 11.74
C MET A 474 16.27 -3.28 12.50
N ASP A 475 16.38 -3.10 13.82
CA ASP A 475 15.39 -2.32 14.59
C ASP A 475 15.29 -0.86 14.11
N SER A 476 16.38 -0.29 13.59
CA SER A 476 16.40 1.08 13.03
C SER A 476 15.78 1.20 11.64
N ASN A 477 15.52 0.07 10.98
CA ASN A 477 15.02 -0.04 9.61
C ASN A 477 13.84 -1.03 9.50
N LYS A 478 13.18 -1.38 10.62
CA LYS A 478 11.82 -1.92 10.57
C LYS A 478 11.08 -0.97 9.63
N PRO A 479 10.52 -1.42 8.49
CA PRO A 479 9.65 -0.55 7.72
C PRO A 479 8.68 0.01 8.75
N PRO A 480 8.53 1.34 8.83
CA PRO A 480 7.76 1.95 9.90
C PRO A 480 6.47 1.16 10.00
N PHE A 481 6.06 0.77 11.21
CA PHE A 481 4.63 0.54 11.44
C PHE A 481 3.96 1.71 10.74
N ILE A 482 3.23 1.44 9.65
CA ILE A 482 2.64 2.50 8.85
C ILE A 482 1.78 3.26 9.86
N LYS A 483 2.24 4.47 10.21
CA LYS A 483 1.62 5.34 11.20
C LYS A 483 0.80 6.37 10.47
#